data_AF-I2QUB0-F1
#
_entry.id   AF-I2QUB0-F1
#
_cell.length_a   1.000
_cell.length_b   1.000
_cell.length_c   1.000
_cell.angle_alpha   90.00
_cell.angle_beta   90.00
_cell.angle_gamma   90.00
#
_symmetry.space_group_name_H-M   'P 1'
#
loop_
_entity.id
_entity.type
_entity.pdbx_description
1 polymer ?
#
loop_
_entity_poly.entity_id
_entity_poly.type
_entity_poly.pdbx_seq_one_letter_code
_entity_poly.pdbx_strand_id
1 'polypeptide(L)' 'MDRRTACLHQADAFREKAIADPEHHDQWIDEAIKWLERAMEAGCHAVVTVEDGDTSDVPEAARGAAADAQLSLITRQ' A
#
# COMPACT_ATOMS: atom_id res chain seq x y z
N MET A 1 8.41 11.49 18.34
CA MET A 1 7.32 10.51 18.16
C MET A 1 6.92 10.55 16.70
N ASP A 2 7.22 9.50 15.94
CA ASP A 2 6.93 9.41 14.52
C ASP A 2 5.43 9.17 14.28
N ARG A 3 4.85 9.88 13.30
CA ARG A 3 3.45 9.68 12.89
C ARG A 3 3.16 8.24 12.50
N ARG A 4 4.12 7.58 11.83
CA ARG A 4 4.05 6.16 11.48
C ARG A 4 3.88 5.29 12.73
N THR A 5 4.71 5.51 13.74
CA THR A 5 4.66 4.75 15.00
C THR A 5 3.33 4.96 15.73
N ALA A 6 2.79 6.19 15.74
CA ALA A 6 1.47 6.46 16.32
C ALA A 6 0.35 5.69 15.61
N CYS A 7 0.34 5.69 14.27
CA CYS A 7 -0.66 4.94 13.49
C CYS A 7 -0.57 3.42 13.72
N LEU A 8 0.64 2.87 13.86
CA LEU A 8 0.85 1.44 14.16
C LEU A 8 0.32 1.07 15.55
N HIS A 9 0.59 1.89 16.57
CA HIS A 9 0.02 1.68 17.91
C HIS A 9 -1.51 1.70 17.89
N GLN A 10 -2.10 2.59 17.09
CA GLN A 10 -3.54 2.70 16.96
C GLN A 10 -4.15 1.45 16.31
N ALA A 11 -3.54 0.95 15.23
CA ALA A 11 -3.96 -0.29 14.57
C ALA A 11 -3.90 -1.50 15.51
N ASP A 12 -2.86 -1.60 16.34
CA ASP A 12 -2.71 -2.69 17.31
C ASP A 12 -3.81 -2.66 18.38
N ALA A 13 -4.14 -1.47 18.90
CA ALA A 13 -5.22 -1.28 19.86
C ALA A 13 -6.61 -1.69 19.30
N PHE A 14 -6.85 -1.50 17.99
CA PHE A 14 -8.07 -2.00 17.34
C PHE A 14 -8.06 -3.52 17.17
N ARG A 15 -6.89 -4.12 16.95
CA ARG A 15 -6.71 -5.56 16.90
C ARG A 15 -7.02 -6.22 18.25
N GLU A 16 -6.57 -5.61 19.35
CA GLU A 16 -6.93 -6.05 20.70
C GLU A 16 -8.44 -5.99 20.95
N LYS A 17 -9.10 -4.91 20.49
CA LYS A 17 -10.57 -4.79 20.55
C LYS A 17 -11.28 -5.84 19.70
N ALA A 18 -10.75 -6.16 18.52
CA ALA A 18 -11.34 -7.20 17.67
C ALA A 18 -11.32 -8.56 18.38
N ILE A 19 -10.26 -8.88 19.11
CA ILE A 19 -10.15 -10.12 19.90
C ILE A 19 -11.14 -10.11 21.08
N ALA A 20 -11.32 -8.95 21.72
CA ALA A 20 -12.25 -8.81 22.85
C ALA A 20 -13.72 -8.81 22.43
N ASP A 21 -14.04 -8.25 21.26
CA ASP A 21 -15.40 -8.06 20.73
C ASP A 21 -15.55 -8.77 19.35
N PRO A 22 -15.70 -10.11 19.34
CA PRO A 22 -15.78 -10.88 18.10
C PRO A 22 -17.03 -10.55 17.26
N GLU A 23 -18.08 -10.03 17.89
CA GLU A 23 -19.31 -9.55 17.25
C GLU A 23 -19.10 -8.35 16.31
N HIS A 24 -18.09 -7.54 16.59
CA HIS A 24 -17.70 -6.39 15.75
C HIS A 24 -16.32 -6.60 15.12
N HIS A 25 -15.84 -7.85 15.07
CA HIS A 25 -14.49 -8.17 14.64
C HIS A 25 -14.17 -7.57 13.27
N ASP A 26 -15.01 -7.81 12.26
CA ASP A 26 -14.80 -7.27 10.90
C ASP A 26 -14.71 -5.73 10.90
N GLN A 27 -15.56 -5.04 11.66
CA GLN A 27 -15.53 -3.58 11.76
C GLN A 27 -14.23 -3.08 12.40
N TRP A 28 -13.74 -3.75 13.44
CA TRP A 28 -12.47 -3.39 14.06
C TRP A 28 -11.27 -3.70 13.17
N ILE A 29 -11.35 -4.75 12.35
CA ILE A 29 -10.34 -5.07 11.34
C ILE A 29 -10.32 -4.00 10.23
N ASP A 30 -11.47 -3.56 9.73
CA ASP A 30 -11.56 -2.46 8.77
C ASP A 30 -10.93 -1.17 9.30
N GLU A 31 -11.19 -0.81 10.56
CA GLU A 31 -10.58 0.35 11.19
C GLU A 31 -9.06 0.19 11.35
N ALA A 32 -8.59 -1.00 11.75
CA ALA A 32 -7.15 -1.29 11.86
C ALA A 32 -6.44 -1.15 10.49
N ILE A 33 -7.08 -1.61 9.41
CA ILE A 33 -6.55 -1.48 8.04
C ILE A 33 -6.39 0.00 7.65
N LYS A 34 -7.40 0.84 7.91
CA LYS A 34 -7.31 2.29 7.64
C LYS A 34 -6.13 2.96 8.37
N TRP A 35 -5.85 2.53 9.60
CA TRP A 35 -4.69 3.01 10.35
C TRP A 35 -3.37 2.52 9.79
N LEU A 36 -3.30 1.27 9.29
CA LEU A 36 -2.13 0.75 8.59
C LEU A 36 -1.87 1.48 7.27
N GLU A 37 -2.91 1.79 6.50
CA GLU A 37 -2.83 2.59 5.28
C GLU A 37 -2.24 3.97 5.55
N ARG A 38 -2.77 4.69 6.55
CA ARG A 38 -2.21 5.98 7.00
C ARG A 38 -0.78 5.87 7.51
N ALA A 39 -0.41 4.75 8.14
CA ALA A 39 0.96 4.52 8.58
C ALA A 39 1.93 4.39 7.39
N MET A 40 1.48 3.74 6.32
CA MET A 40 2.25 3.62 5.07
C MET A 40 2.36 4.98 4.37
N GLU A 41 1.28 5.74 4.25
CA GLU A 41 1.31 7.10 3.68
C GLU A 41 2.26 8.02 4.47
N ALA A 42 2.24 7.94 5.80
CA ALA A 42 3.15 8.70 6.66
C ALA A 42 4.62 8.26 6.54
N GLY A 43 4.87 6.99 6.17
CA GLY A 43 6.21 6.46 5.90
C GLY A 43 6.71 6.75 4.48
N CYS A 44 5.79 6.85 3.50
CA CYS A 44 6.11 7.14 2.09
C CYS A 44 6.50 8.60 1.85
N HIS A 45 6.26 9.50 2.80
CA HIS A 45 6.74 10.89 2.71
C HIS A 45 8.29 11.01 2.78
N ALA A 46 9.02 9.90 2.98
CA ALA A 46 10.47 9.89 3.05
C ALA A 46 11.19 9.74 1.71
N VAL A 47 10.59 9.21 0.64
CA VAL A 47 11.28 9.03 -0.67
C VAL A 47 10.27 9.01 -1.82
N VAL A 48 9.92 10.17 -2.37
CA VAL A 48 9.89 10.44 -3.83
C VAL A 48 10.14 11.94 -4.01
N THR A 49 11.37 12.39 -3.74
CA THR A 49 11.90 13.52 -4.48
C THR A 49 12.23 13.00 -5.87
N VAL A 50 11.24 12.98 -6.78
CA VAL A 50 11.57 13.08 -8.20
C VAL A 50 12.15 14.47 -8.35
N GLU A 51 13.46 14.55 -8.57
CA GLU A 51 14.11 15.77 -9.02
C GLU A 51 13.42 16.18 -10.34
N ASP A 52 12.55 17.18 -10.25
CA ASP A 52 12.09 17.95 -11.40
C ASP A 52 13.25 18.89 -11.78
N GLY A 53 14.06 18.46 -12.76
CA GLY A 53 15.30 19.17 -13.09
C GLY A 53 16.10 18.57 -14.27
N ASP A 54 15.48 18.58 -15.45
CA ASP A 54 16.13 18.86 -16.75
C ASP A 54 17.15 17.86 -17.35
N THR A 55 16.68 17.17 -18.38
CA THR A 55 17.29 16.87 -19.70
C THR A 55 17.35 15.40 -20.13
N SER A 56 16.76 15.16 -21.31
CA SER A 56 16.90 14.00 -22.20
C SER A 56 15.87 12.88 -22.05
N ASP A 57 14.73 13.08 -22.72
CA ASP A 57 14.14 12.17 -23.71
C ASP A 57 14.43 10.67 -23.54
N VAL A 58 13.48 9.93 -22.96
CA VAL A 58 13.18 8.54 -23.34
C VAL A 58 11.66 8.36 -23.28
N PRO A 59 11.00 7.92 -24.37
CA PRO A 59 9.55 7.89 -24.46
C PRO A 59 8.89 6.81 -23.58
N GLU A 60 7.74 7.23 -23.07
CA GLU A 60 6.66 6.49 -22.41
C GLU A 60 6.15 5.30 -23.24
N ALA A 61 6.90 4.20 -23.29
CA ALA A 61 6.48 2.98 -24.00
C ALA A 61 7.03 1.69 -23.38
N ALA A 62 6.88 1.45 -22.07
CA ALA A 62 7.25 0.15 -21.49
C ALA A 62 6.53 -0.23 -20.18
N ARG A 63 5.32 0.27 -19.91
CA ARG A 63 4.51 -0.23 -18.76
C ARG A 63 3.18 -0.89 -19.12
N GLY A 64 2.83 -0.98 -20.41
CA GLY A 64 1.62 -1.66 -20.88
C GLY A 64 1.82 -3.07 -21.47
N ALA A 65 3.06 -3.52 -21.71
CA ALA A 65 3.33 -4.72 -22.51
C ALA A 65 3.72 -6.00 -21.71
N ALA A 66 3.86 -5.92 -20.39
CA ALA A 66 4.27 -7.08 -19.58
C ALA A 66 3.09 -7.99 -19.16
N ALA A 67 1.84 -7.52 -19.27
CA ALA A 67 0.66 -8.31 -18.88
C ALA A 67 0.09 -9.17 -20.04
N ASP A 68 0.40 -8.86 -21.30
CA ASP A 68 -0.22 -9.51 -22.47
C ASP A 68 0.62 -10.66 -23.07
N ALA A 69 1.90 -10.78 -22.69
CA ALA A 69 2.75 -11.86 -23.18
C ALA A 69 2.58 -13.19 -22.41
N GLN A 70 2.05 -13.15 -21.18
CA GLN A 70 1.86 -14.37 -20.37
C GLN A 70 0.57 -15.14 -20.71
N LEU A 71 -0.44 -14.52 -21.34
CA LEU A 71 -1.68 -15.23 -21.67
C LEU A 71 -1.58 -16.03 -22.99
N SER A 72 -0.72 -15.61 -23.92
CA SER A 72 -0.60 -16.25 -25.25
C SER A 72 0.29 -17.51 -25.28
N LEU A 73 1.08 -17.76 -24.22
CA LEU A 73 1.98 -18.93 -24.12
C LEU A 73 1.32 -20.16 -23.47
N ILE A 74 0.10 -20.02 -22.93
CA ILE A 74 -0.61 -21.10 -22.23
C ILE A 74 -1.70 -21.78 -23.10
N THR A 75 -1.91 -21.32 -24.34
CA THR A 75 -3.01 -21.81 -25.21
C THR A 75 -2.54 -22.22 -26.61
N ARG A 76 -1.30 -22.68 -26.76
CA ARG A 76 -0.88 -23.40 -27.98
C ARG A 76 -0.18 -24.70 -27.62
N GLN A 77 -1.02 -25.71 -27.34
CA GLN A 77 -0.69 -27.11 -27.65
C GLN A 77 -0.72 -27.33 -29.17
#